data_AF-A0A965C8N4-F1
#
_entry.id   AF-A0A965C8N4-F1
#
_cell.length_a   1.000
_cell.length_b   1.000
_cell.length_c   1.000
_cell.angle_alpha   90.00
_cell.angle_beta   90.00
_cell.angle_gamma   90.00
#
_symmetry.space_group_name_H-M   'P 1'
#
loop_
_entity.id
_entity.type
_entity.pdbx_description
1 polymer ?
#
loop_
_entity_poly.entity_id
_entity_poly.type
_entity_poly.pdbx_seq_one_letter_code
_entity_poly.pdbx_strand_id
1 'polypeptide(L)'
;MTTMQDYKAQFDALKTCAANVPLVDLKREVERHRLSNEDMERIKKEMPTQCVFVDGFSFARDLVALYQHIRQHTPSIKMLPTSEAVVMRRDGATLHGKAALYYEDCPYTIGVIGLDYSGSRPYHFMSGRIANTKYKNTKTRSDSRFYQMDSGDMGSFAKRVAALCTPFSFHVLSYLFFSTLKSESKKAIYEAAYATQKLISLVQNPDVLQREVENLINQGVTFMTPEFNEFVEKFREAKQVSVHEQNRSVPAYFIRVTARGTQQFVEVLSVQNVRAVEHPVMVDSEPMLRLHIDDVPEDIMGKLSVLMITDVGVHVNTVGVRISDTYFWVER
;
A
#
# COMPACT_ATOMS: atom_id res chain seq x y z
N MET A 1 33.40 -17.23 -24.44
CA MET A 1 33.10 -15.81 -24.17
C MET A 1 31.62 -15.69 -23.85
N THR A 2 31.27 -15.21 -22.66
CA THR A 2 29.88 -14.97 -22.23
C THR A 2 29.29 -13.79 -23.00
N THR A 3 28.08 -13.92 -23.54
CA THR A 3 27.46 -12.90 -24.40
C THR A 3 26.75 -11.81 -23.57
N MET A 4 26.49 -10.65 -24.18
CA MET A 4 25.71 -9.57 -23.55
C MET A 4 24.28 -10.00 -23.18
N GLN A 5 23.71 -10.97 -23.91
CA GLN A 5 22.42 -11.57 -23.59
C GLN A 5 22.48 -12.42 -22.32
N ASP A 6 23.58 -13.13 -22.08
CA ASP A 6 23.78 -13.92 -20.86
C ASP A 6 23.83 -13.03 -19.62
N TYR A 7 24.48 -11.86 -19.69
CA TYR A 7 24.52 -10.90 -18.59
C TYR A 7 23.14 -10.30 -18.29
N LYS A 8 22.34 -10.00 -19.31
CA LYS A 8 20.96 -9.50 -19.13
C LYS A 8 20.07 -10.55 -18.47
N ALA A 9 20.16 -11.82 -18.89
CA ALA A 9 19.38 -12.90 -18.29
C ALA A 9 19.78 -13.16 -16.82
N GLN A 10 21.08 -13.14 -16.52
CA GLN A 10 21.57 -13.18 -15.15
C GLN A 10 21.03 -12.00 -14.33
N PHE A 11 20.99 -10.80 -14.91
CA PHE A 11 20.48 -9.62 -14.22
C PHE A 11 18.97 -9.68 -13.91
N ASP A 12 18.14 -10.05 -14.89
CA ASP A 12 16.70 -10.20 -14.68
C ASP A 12 16.41 -11.25 -13.59
N ALA A 13 17.29 -12.25 -13.47
CA ALA A 13 17.28 -13.23 -12.40
C ALA A 13 17.74 -12.70 -11.03
N LEU A 14 18.69 -11.77 -10.99
CA LEU A 14 19.12 -11.13 -9.75
C LEU A 14 18.04 -10.22 -9.18
N LYS A 15 17.32 -9.48 -10.05
CA LYS A 15 16.23 -8.55 -9.65
C LYS A 15 15.06 -9.24 -8.95
N THR A 16 14.77 -10.47 -9.33
CA THR A 16 13.62 -11.24 -8.84
C THR A 16 13.97 -12.07 -7.60
N CYS A 17 15.26 -12.21 -7.26
CA CYS A 17 15.73 -13.08 -6.20
C CYS A 17 16.25 -12.28 -4.99
N ALA A 18 15.64 -12.50 -3.82
CA ALA A 18 16.02 -11.88 -2.53
C ALA A 18 17.45 -12.23 -2.08
N ALA A 19 18.16 -13.12 -2.78
CA ALA A 19 19.51 -13.55 -2.44
C ALA A 19 20.64 -12.62 -2.92
N ASN A 20 20.32 -11.44 -3.49
CA ASN A 20 21.29 -10.51 -4.08
C ASN A 20 21.10 -9.08 -3.54
N VAL A 21 21.10 -8.97 -2.21
CA VAL A 21 20.89 -7.71 -1.49
C VAL A 21 22.24 -7.02 -1.27
N PRO A 22 22.32 -5.66 -1.32
CA PRO A 22 23.52 -4.94 -0.93
C PRO A 22 23.99 -5.33 0.48
N LEU A 23 25.28 -5.61 0.64
CA LEU A 23 25.83 -6.01 1.94
C LEU A 23 25.69 -4.92 3.00
N VAL A 24 25.69 -3.64 2.61
CA VAL A 24 25.50 -2.53 3.54
C VAL A 24 24.13 -2.56 4.19
N ASP A 25 23.10 -2.88 3.43
CA ASP A 25 21.72 -2.96 3.92
C ASP A 25 21.55 -4.18 4.82
N LEU A 26 22.07 -5.33 4.38
CA LEU A 26 22.03 -6.56 5.17
C LEU A 26 22.79 -6.39 6.50
N LYS A 27 24.01 -5.84 6.48
CA LYS A 27 24.79 -5.59 7.69
C LYS A 27 24.09 -4.61 8.63
N ARG A 28 23.49 -3.53 8.11
CA ARG A 28 22.74 -2.57 8.94
C ARG A 28 21.56 -3.22 9.65
N GLU A 29 20.82 -4.08 8.95
CA GLU A 29 19.68 -4.77 9.53
C GLU A 29 20.12 -5.82 10.55
N VAL A 30 21.17 -6.57 10.24
CA VAL A 30 21.71 -7.64 11.07
C VAL A 30 22.41 -7.12 12.33
N GLU A 31 23.09 -5.97 12.29
CA GLU A 31 23.76 -5.41 13.47
C GLU A 31 22.77 -5.12 14.60
N ARG A 32 21.50 -4.83 14.28
CA ARG A 32 20.42 -4.67 15.27
C ARG A 32 20.09 -5.98 16.00
N HIS A 33 20.46 -7.12 15.43
CA HIS A 33 20.20 -8.46 15.95
C HIS A 33 21.46 -9.12 16.52
N ARG A 34 22.58 -8.41 16.58
CA ARG A 34 23.82 -8.94 17.12
C ARG A 34 23.67 -9.17 18.62
N LEU A 35 24.02 -10.37 19.08
CA LEU A 35 23.84 -10.75 20.48
C LEU A 35 24.98 -10.23 21.35
N SER A 36 24.65 -9.84 22.57
CA SER A 36 25.66 -9.56 23.59
C SER A 36 26.35 -10.85 24.04
N ASN A 37 27.54 -10.75 24.64
CA ASN A 37 28.24 -11.92 25.18
C ASN A 37 27.40 -12.63 26.26
N GLU A 38 26.66 -11.87 27.08
CA GLU A 38 25.78 -12.41 28.11
C GLU A 38 24.61 -13.20 27.52
N ASP A 39 23.99 -12.68 26.45
CA ASP A 39 22.92 -13.39 25.74
C ASP A 39 23.43 -14.66 25.08
N MET A 40 24.63 -14.64 24.49
CA MET A 40 25.23 -15.83 23.89
C MET A 40 25.49 -16.93 24.94
N GLU A 41 26.04 -16.60 26.11
CA GLU A 41 26.26 -17.58 27.17
C GLU A 41 24.95 -18.13 27.75
N ARG A 42 23.92 -17.29 27.91
CA ARG A 42 22.57 -17.72 28.31
C ARG A 42 22.01 -18.76 27.33
N ILE A 43 22.03 -18.45 26.04
CA ILE A 43 21.51 -19.32 24.98
C ILE A 43 22.29 -20.64 24.90
N LYS A 44 23.63 -20.61 25.06
CA LYS A 44 24.44 -21.84 25.11
C LYS A 44 23.98 -22.78 26.22
N LYS A 45 23.58 -22.25 27.37
CA LYS A 45 23.09 -23.03 28.51
C LYS A 45 21.70 -23.60 28.27
N GLU A 46 20.82 -22.84 27.62
CA GLU A 46 19.43 -23.22 27.37
C GLU A 46 19.26 -24.15 26.16
N MET A 47 20.12 -24.02 25.14
CA MET A 47 20.02 -24.76 23.86
C MET A 47 21.38 -25.35 23.40
N PRO A 48 22.10 -26.11 24.25
CA PRO A 48 23.48 -26.53 23.98
C PRO A 48 23.65 -27.40 22.73
N THR A 49 22.60 -28.14 22.36
CA THR A 49 22.64 -29.10 21.25
C THR A 49 22.14 -28.53 19.92
N GLN A 50 21.45 -27.39 19.92
CA GLN A 50 20.72 -26.90 18.73
C GLN A 50 21.35 -25.68 18.05
N CYS A 51 22.11 -24.88 18.79
CA CYS A 51 22.65 -23.60 18.32
C CYS A 51 24.19 -23.61 18.21
N VAL A 52 24.71 -22.94 17.18
CA VAL A 52 26.13 -22.62 17.02
C VAL A 52 26.27 -21.13 16.73
N PHE A 53 27.23 -20.48 17.39
CA PHE A 53 27.51 -19.06 17.21
C PHE A 53 28.60 -18.85 16.16
N VAL A 54 28.32 -17.96 15.20
CA VAL A 54 29.30 -17.52 14.21
C VAL A 54 29.22 -16.00 14.13
N ASP A 55 30.36 -15.34 14.32
CA ASP A 55 30.52 -13.87 14.26
C ASP A 55 29.51 -13.07 15.10
N GLY A 56 29.06 -13.62 16.24
CA GLY A 56 28.12 -12.97 17.16
C GLY A 56 26.63 -13.23 16.87
N PHE A 57 26.33 -14.18 15.98
CA PHE A 57 24.96 -14.57 15.62
C PHE A 57 24.70 -16.06 15.90
N SER A 58 23.48 -16.38 16.34
CA SER A 58 23.03 -17.74 16.64
C SER A 58 22.41 -18.41 15.40
N PHE A 59 23.05 -19.47 14.92
CA PHE A 59 22.57 -20.28 13.79
C PHE A 59 22.18 -21.69 14.23
N ALA A 60 21.28 -22.31 13.45
CA ALA A 60 21.02 -23.74 13.57
C ALA A 60 22.31 -24.55 13.31
N ARG A 61 22.58 -25.56 14.13
CA ARG A 61 23.79 -26.39 14.04
C ARG A 61 24.01 -26.96 12.63
N ASP A 62 22.97 -27.51 12.02
CA ASP A 62 23.05 -28.14 10.69
C ASP A 62 23.34 -27.13 9.58
N LEU A 63 22.93 -25.86 9.76
CA LEU A 63 23.22 -24.79 8.82
C LEU A 63 24.71 -24.44 8.87
N VAL A 64 25.29 -24.40 10.08
CA VAL A 64 26.73 -24.18 10.25
C VAL A 64 27.54 -25.37 9.71
N ALA A 65 27.05 -26.60 9.90
CA ALA A 65 27.67 -27.78 9.31
C ALA A 65 27.68 -27.72 7.78
N LEU A 66 26.56 -27.34 7.15
CA LEU A 66 26.48 -27.11 5.71
C LEU A 66 27.46 -26.01 5.27
N TYR A 67 27.48 -24.87 5.97
CA TYR A 67 28.40 -23.78 5.69
C TYR A 67 29.87 -24.23 5.75
N GLN A 68 30.25 -25.04 6.74
CA GLN A 68 31.60 -25.60 6.85
C GLN A 68 31.97 -26.49 5.66
N HIS A 69 31.05 -27.33 5.16
CA HIS A 69 31.28 -28.12 3.94
C HIS A 69 31.46 -27.22 2.71
N ILE A 70 30.72 -26.12 2.60
CA ILE A 70 30.91 -25.15 1.52
C ILE A 70 32.31 -24.51 1.63
N ARG A 71 32.75 -24.12 2.84
CA ARG A 71 34.07 -23.53 3.07
C ARG A 71 35.24 -24.45 2.72
N GLN A 72 35.07 -25.77 2.78
CA GLN A 72 36.11 -26.71 2.33
C GLN A 72 36.45 -26.51 0.84
N HIS A 73 35.47 -26.09 0.04
CA HIS A 73 35.66 -25.78 -1.39
C HIS A 73 35.89 -24.29 -1.66
N THR A 74 35.42 -23.42 -0.75
CA THR A 74 35.48 -21.96 -0.91
C THR A 74 35.89 -21.29 0.41
N PRO A 75 37.18 -21.32 0.81
CA PRO A 75 37.58 -20.95 2.18
C PRO A 75 37.31 -19.49 2.59
N SER A 76 37.31 -18.58 1.61
CA SER A 76 37.12 -17.13 1.79
C SER A 76 35.66 -16.70 1.89
N ILE A 77 34.70 -17.60 1.66
CA ILE A 77 33.28 -17.27 1.73
C ILE A 77 32.84 -17.06 3.19
N LYS A 78 32.10 -15.99 3.42
CA LYS A 78 31.54 -15.61 4.72
C LYS A 78 30.03 -15.75 4.70
N MET A 79 29.41 -15.73 5.88
CA MET A 79 27.96 -15.76 6.00
C MET A 79 27.43 -14.71 6.97
N LEU A 80 26.24 -14.19 6.68
CA LEU A 80 25.46 -13.31 7.56
C LEU A 80 24.05 -13.88 7.72
N PRO A 81 23.39 -13.71 8.87
CA PRO A 81 22.00 -14.10 9.01
C PRO A 81 21.10 -13.30 8.06
N THR A 82 19.96 -13.87 7.68
CA THR A 82 18.90 -13.15 6.96
C THR A 82 17.71 -12.90 7.89
N SER A 83 16.99 -11.79 7.68
CA SER A 83 15.80 -11.41 8.45
C SER A 83 14.58 -12.31 8.17
N GLU A 84 14.61 -13.08 7.08
CA GLU A 84 13.45 -13.83 6.55
C GLU A 84 13.21 -15.21 7.19
N ALA A 85 14.07 -15.70 8.09
CA ALA A 85 13.92 -17.06 8.64
C ALA A 85 14.46 -17.21 10.07
N VAL A 86 13.74 -16.58 11.01
CA VAL A 86 13.85 -16.85 12.43
C VAL A 86 13.12 -18.17 12.73
N VAL A 87 13.87 -19.21 13.11
CA VAL A 87 13.34 -20.57 13.35
C VAL A 87 12.69 -20.66 14.74
N MET A 88 13.17 -19.90 15.73
CA MET A 88 12.56 -19.76 17.05
C MET A 88 12.87 -18.39 17.65
N ARG A 89 11.89 -17.80 18.34
CA ARG A 89 12.06 -16.70 19.30
C ARG A 89 11.62 -17.20 20.67
N ARG A 90 12.56 -17.35 21.60
CA ARG A 90 12.25 -17.51 23.03
C ARG A 90 13.09 -16.49 23.77
N ASP A 91 12.43 -15.63 24.54
CA ASP A 91 13.07 -14.67 25.45
C ASP A 91 14.19 -13.82 24.80
N GLY A 92 13.94 -13.32 23.58
CA GLY A 92 14.84 -12.40 22.86
C GLY A 92 15.93 -13.06 22.00
N ALA A 93 16.15 -14.37 22.12
CA ALA A 93 17.13 -15.10 21.31
C ALA A 93 16.57 -15.50 19.94
N THR A 94 17.31 -15.23 18.86
CA THR A 94 16.90 -15.50 17.48
C THR A 94 17.73 -16.63 16.88
N LEU A 95 17.14 -17.80 16.66
CA LEU A 95 17.82 -18.89 15.96
C LEU A 95 17.64 -18.75 14.44
N HIS A 96 18.72 -18.53 13.70
CA HIS A 96 18.67 -18.35 12.25
C HIS A 96 18.75 -19.68 11.48
N GLY A 97 17.75 -19.93 10.62
CA GLY A 97 17.67 -21.10 9.74
C GLY A 97 18.10 -20.83 8.30
N LYS A 98 18.44 -19.58 7.98
CA LYS A 98 18.99 -19.16 6.69
C LYS A 98 20.17 -18.20 6.90
N ALA A 99 21.10 -18.22 5.96
CA ALA A 99 22.25 -17.33 5.94
C ALA A 99 22.58 -16.89 4.51
N ALA A 100 22.83 -15.59 4.33
CA ALA A 100 23.36 -15.04 3.10
C ALA A 100 24.87 -15.30 3.03
N LEU A 101 25.34 -15.78 1.89
CA LEU A 101 26.75 -16.02 1.61
C LEU A 101 27.35 -14.82 0.86
N TYR A 102 28.57 -14.43 1.21
CA TYR A 102 29.23 -13.28 0.60
C TYR A 102 30.76 -13.37 0.64
N TYR A 103 31.42 -12.50 -0.14
CA TYR A 103 32.85 -12.23 -0.06
C TYR A 103 33.09 -10.79 0.40
N GLU A 104 34.18 -10.53 1.12
CA GLU A 104 34.45 -9.18 1.66
C GLU A 104 34.67 -8.11 0.58
N ASP A 105 35.24 -8.51 -0.56
CA ASP A 105 35.50 -7.66 -1.72
C ASP A 105 34.29 -7.55 -2.66
N CYS A 106 33.20 -8.28 -2.40
CA CYS A 106 31.98 -8.23 -3.19
C CYS A 106 30.90 -7.41 -2.45
N PRO A 107 30.37 -6.33 -3.05
CA PRO A 107 29.42 -5.44 -2.35
C PRO A 107 28.00 -6.02 -2.20
N TYR A 108 27.75 -7.20 -2.74
CA TYR A 108 26.45 -7.90 -2.73
C TYR A 108 26.60 -9.32 -2.22
N THR A 109 25.51 -9.88 -1.70
CA THR A 109 25.40 -11.31 -1.39
C THR A 109 25.46 -12.15 -2.68
N ILE A 110 26.08 -13.33 -2.59
CA ILE A 110 26.24 -14.28 -3.70
C ILE A 110 25.05 -15.25 -3.80
N GLY A 111 24.45 -15.55 -2.66
CA GLY A 111 23.29 -16.42 -2.54
C GLY A 111 22.87 -16.58 -1.08
N VAL A 112 21.82 -17.35 -0.84
CA VAL A 112 21.30 -17.66 0.51
C VAL A 112 21.22 -19.16 0.66
N ILE A 113 21.85 -19.71 1.70
CA ILE A 113 21.65 -21.09 2.13
C ILE A 113 20.58 -21.15 3.21
N GLY A 114 19.88 -22.28 3.30
CA GLY A 114 18.92 -22.48 4.36
C GLY A 114 18.51 -23.91 4.58
N LEU A 115 17.75 -24.09 5.65
CA LEU A 115 17.18 -25.36 6.06
C LEU A 115 15.66 -25.38 5.92
N ASP A 116 15.13 -26.47 5.38
CA ASP A 116 13.69 -26.78 5.36
C ASP A 116 13.45 -28.10 6.09
N TYR A 117 12.97 -28.02 7.33
CA TYR A 117 12.72 -29.19 8.17
C TYR A 117 11.44 -29.95 7.80
N SER A 118 10.64 -29.44 6.85
CA SER A 118 9.34 -30.01 6.49
C SER A 118 9.41 -31.05 5.35
N GLY A 119 10.56 -31.16 4.67
CA GLY A 119 10.69 -31.96 3.46
C GLY A 119 11.81 -33.01 3.49
N SER A 120 11.80 -33.91 2.50
CA SER A 120 12.87 -34.92 2.29
C SER A 120 14.19 -34.33 1.76
N ARG A 121 14.21 -33.02 1.50
CA ARG A 121 15.38 -32.27 1.02
C ARG A 121 15.61 -31.08 1.94
N PRO A 122 16.32 -31.26 3.05
CA PRO A 122 16.41 -30.25 4.08
C PRO A 122 17.33 -29.09 3.68
N TYR A 123 18.19 -29.24 2.66
CA TYR A 123 19.12 -28.19 2.27
C TYR A 123 18.63 -27.45 1.02
N HIS A 124 18.54 -26.12 1.10
CA HIS A 124 18.22 -25.28 -0.04
C HIS A 124 19.22 -24.14 -0.23
N PHE A 125 19.41 -23.74 -1.47
CA PHE A 125 20.28 -22.63 -1.86
C PHE A 125 19.59 -21.80 -2.93
N MET A 126 19.49 -20.50 -2.66
CA MET A 126 18.89 -19.52 -3.55
C MET A 126 19.98 -18.62 -4.13
N SER A 127 19.99 -18.45 -5.44
CA SER A 127 20.90 -17.54 -6.13
C SER A 127 20.32 -17.16 -7.49
N GLY A 128 20.53 -15.91 -7.93
CA GLY A 128 20.12 -15.49 -9.28
C GLY A 128 20.86 -16.23 -10.41
N ARG A 129 21.81 -17.09 -10.07
CA ARG A 129 22.54 -17.95 -11.03
C ARG A 129 21.87 -19.30 -11.28
N ILE A 130 20.85 -19.63 -10.51
CA ILE A 130 20.09 -20.86 -10.67
C ILE A 130 18.91 -20.59 -11.59
N ALA A 131 18.70 -21.49 -12.55
CA ALA A 131 17.52 -21.47 -13.42
C ALA A 131 16.84 -22.83 -13.34
N ASN A 132 15.98 -23.00 -12.35
CA ASN A 132 15.25 -24.24 -12.13
C ASN A 132 14.04 -24.32 -13.05
N THR A 133 14.24 -24.92 -14.22
CA THR A 133 13.24 -24.98 -15.30
C THR A 133 11.98 -25.74 -14.92
N LYS A 134 12.00 -26.57 -13.86
CA LYS A 134 10.80 -27.20 -13.30
C LYS A 134 9.75 -26.17 -12.86
N TYR A 135 10.20 -25.02 -12.37
CA TYR A 135 9.35 -23.94 -11.89
C TYR A 135 9.19 -22.80 -12.92
N LYS A 136 9.52 -23.05 -14.21
CA LYS A 136 9.49 -22.05 -15.29
C LYS A 136 8.08 -21.55 -15.65
N ASN A 137 7.04 -22.35 -15.36
CA ASN A 137 5.66 -22.14 -15.84
C ASN A 137 4.68 -21.59 -14.80
N THR A 138 5.13 -21.19 -13.60
CA THR A 138 4.29 -20.38 -12.73
C THR A 138 4.10 -19.02 -13.41
N LYS A 139 2.85 -18.58 -13.61
CA LYS A 139 2.48 -17.32 -14.31
C LYS A 139 3.22 -16.08 -13.77
N THR A 140 3.87 -16.22 -12.63
CA THR A 140 4.78 -15.28 -12.03
C THR A 140 6.22 -15.82 -12.06
N ARG A 141 7.11 -15.18 -12.83
CA ARG A 141 8.59 -15.32 -12.73
C ARG A 141 9.14 -14.95 -11.33
N SER A 142 8.27 -14.57 -10.39
CA SER A 142 8.57 -14.26 -8.99
C SER A 142 8.39 -15.46 -8.06
N ASP A 143 8.18 -16.69 -8.56
CA ASP A 143 8.33 -17.87 -7.70
C ASP A 143 9.82 -18.03 -7.36
N SER A 144 10.17 -17.74 -6.10
CA SER A 144 11.53 -17.82 -5.58
C SER A 144 12.19 -19.19 -5.82
N ARG A 145 11.38 -20.24 -6.01
CA ARG A 145 11.83 -21.60 -6.33
C ARG A 145 12.48 -21.74 -7.70
N PHE A 146 12.21 -20.82 -8.64
CA PHE A 146 12.91 -20.80 -9.93
C PHE A 146 14.42 -20.53 -9.75
N TYR A 147 14.79 -19.76 -8.71
CA TYR A 147 16.18 -19.43 -8.38
C TYR A 147 16.75 -20.30 -7.26
N GLN A 148 16.12 -21.46 -6.99
CA GLN A 148 16.45 -22.34 -5.88
C GLN A 148 16.86 -23.74 -6.35
N MET A 149 17.83 -24.31 -5.63
CA MET A 149 18.16 -25.72 -5.69
C MET A 149 18.05 -26.37 -4.31
N ASP A 150 17.54 -27.61 -4.28
CA ASP A 150 17.29 -28.36 -3.05
C ASP A 150 18.00 -29.72 -3.07
N SER A 151 18.41 -30.22 -1.91
CA SER A 151 19.01 -31.55 -1.80
C SER A 151 18.78 -32.24 -0.45
N GLY A 152 18.81 -33.58 -0.51
CA GLY A 152 18.85 -34.48 0.65
C GLY A 152 20.27 -34.76 1.15
N ASP A 153 21.28 -34.57 0.31
CA ASP A 153 22.68 -34.92 0.60
C ASP A 153 23.52 -33.64 0.73
N MET A 154 24.00 -33.39 1.94
CA MET A 154 24.80 -32.21 2.29
C MET A 154 26.12 -32.12 1.51
N GLY A 155 26.82 -33.24 1.31
CA GLY A 155 28.17 -33.24 0.72
C GLY A 155 28.14 -32.88 -0.76
N SER A 156 27.31 -33.58 -1.54
CA SER A 156 27.13 -33.25 -2.96
C SER A 156 26.50 -31.88 -3.16
N PHE A 157 25.63 -31.46 -2.24
CA PHE A 157 25.02 -30.14 -2.26
C PHE A 157 26.03 -29.02 -2.03
N ALA A 158 26.87 -29.12 -0.99
CA ALA A 158 27.91 -28.14 -0.69
C ALA A 158 28.86 -27.92 -1.87
N LYS A 159 29.27 -28.99 -2.55
CA LYS A 159 30.10 -28.91 -3.76
C LYS A 159 29.41 -28.14 -4.89
N ARG A 160 28.11 -28.36 -5.12
CA ARG A 160 27.33 -27.61 -6.12
C ARG A 160 27.16 -26.14 -5.72
N VAL A 161 26.89 -25.85 -4.45
CA VAL A 161 26.79 -24.48 -3.92
C VAL A 161 28.11 -23.74 -4.14
N ALA A 162 29.23 -24.36 -3.76
CA ALA A 162 30.56 -23.78 -3.91
C ALA A 162 30.89 -23.41 -5.36
N ALA A 163 30.52 -24.27 -6.33
CA ALA A 163 30.70 -23.97 -7.75
C ALA A 163 29.88 -22.77 -8.24
N LEU A 164 28.72 -22.50 -7.62
CA LEU A 164 27.87 -21.36 -7.93
C LEU A 164 28.27 -20.09 -7.16
N CYS A 165 29.03 -20.25 -6.07
CA CYS A 165 29.49 -19.14 -5.23
C CYS A 165 30.72 -18.42 -5.80
N THR A 166 30.71 -18.03 -7.07
CA THR A 166 31.78 -17.18 -7.63
C THR A 166 31.44 -15.69 -7.48
N PRO A 167 32.40 -14.78 -7.32
CA PRO A 167 32.12 -13.34 -7.30
C PRO A 167 31.37 -12.88 -8.57
N PHE A 168 30.61 -11.78 -8.47
CA PHE A 168 29.98 -11.20 -9.66
C PHE A 168 31.02 -10.65 -10.63
N SER A 169 30.76 -10.78 -11.93
CA SER A 169 31.64 -10.18 -12.93
C SER A 169 31.57 -8.66 -12.87
N PHE A 170 32.63 -7.99 -13.32
CA PHE A 170 32.67 -6.53 -13.40
C PHE A 170 31.50 -5.94 -14.20
N HIS A 171 31.04 -6.63 -15.25
CA HIS A 171 29.89 -6.21 -16.05
C HIS A 171 28.56 -6.26 -15.27
N VAL A 172 28.37 -7.28 -14.43
CA VAL A 172 27.18 -7.37 -13.58
C VAL A 172 27.22 -6.26 -12.52
N LEU A 173 28.38 -6.06 -11.88
CA LEU A 173 28.56 -5.01 -10.88
C LEU A 173 28.36 -3.61 -11.47
N SER A 174 28.96 -3.31 -12.63
CA SER A 174 28.84 -2.00 -13.27
C SER A 174 27.38 -1.67 -13.60
N TYR A 175 26.60 -2.66 -14.03
CA TYR A 175 25.17 -2.48 -14.28
C TYR A 175 24.38 -2.25 -12.98
N LEU A 176 24.66 -3.00 -11.91
CA LEU A 176 24.03 -2.79 -10.60
C LEU A 176 24.29 -1.37 -10.09
N PHE A 177 25.55 -0.92 -10.14
CA PHE A 177 25.94 0.43 -9.74
C PHE A 177 25.43 1.53 -10.67
N PHE A 178 25.19 1.22 -11.95
CA PHE A 178 24.68 2.20 -12.91
C PHE A 178 23.31 2.75 -12.49
N SER A 179 22.46 1.90 -11.90
CA SER A 179 21.14 2.34 -11.39
C SER A 179 21.28 3.40 -10.29
N THR A 180 22.22 3.21 -9.36
CA THR A 180 22.55 4.17 -8.30
C THR A 180 23.07 5.47 -8.90
N LEU A 181 24.06 5.40 -9.81
CA LEU A 181 24.62 6.60 -10.45
C LEU A 181 23.55 7.37 -11.25
N LYS A 182 22.69 6.66 -11.98
CA LYS A 182 21.57 7.26 -12.72
C LYS A 182 20.54 7.91 -11.80
N SER A 183 20.26 7.31 -10.65
CA SER A 183 19.35 7.86 -9.65
C SER A 183 19.93 9.15 -9.05
N GLU A 184 21.16 9.08 -8.57
CA GLU A 184 21.84 10.23 -7.95
C GLU A 184 22.09 11.36 -8.93
N SER A 185 22.44 11.08 -10.19
CA SER A 185 22.64 12.12 -11.21
C SER A 185 21.35 12.87 -11.55
N LYS A 186 20.19 12.23 -11.39
CA LYS A 186 18.89 12.86 -11.59
C LYS A 186 18.37 13.57 -10.34
N LYS A 187 18.93 13.29 -9.16
CA LYS A 187 18.43 13.82 -7.89
C LYS A 187 18.39 15.35 -7.88
N ALA A 188 19.46 16.02 -8.33
CA ALA A 188 19.49 17.48 -8.43
C ALA A 188 18.42 18.04 -9.38
N ILE A 189 18.13 17.34 -10.49
CA ILE A 189 17.06 17.72 -11.43
C ILE A 189 15.70 17.58 -10.75
N TYR A 190 15.47 16.46 -10.06
CA TYR A 190 14.22 16.24 -9.34
C TYR A 190 14.01 17.23 -8.20
N GLU A 191 15.05 17.55 -7.43
CA GLU A 191 14.99 18.54 -6.35
C GLU A 191 14.66 19.93 -6.89
N ALA A 192 15.31 20.36 -7.98
CA ALA A 192 15.01 21.62 -8.65
C ALA A 192 13.59 21.65 -9.24
N ALA A 193 13.17 20.57 -9.90
CA ALA A 193 11.82 20.46 -10.46
C ALA A 193 10.74 20.42 -9.37
N TYR A 194 11.02 19.76 -8.24
CA TYR A 194 10.09 19.64 -7.12
C TYR A 194 9.79 21.00 -6.47
N ALA A 195 10.80 21.85 -6.30
CA ALA A 195 10.60 23.21 -5.80
C ALA A 195 9.65 24.02 -6.70
N THR A 196 9.87 23.97 -8.02
CA THR A 196 9.00 24.60 -9.02
C THR A 196 7.59 24.01 -9.00
N GLN A 197 7.48 22.68 -8.97
CA GLN A 197 6.19 21.99 -8.95
C GLN A 197 5.39 22.28 -7.69
N LYS A 198 6.07 22.42 -6.54
CA LYS A 198 5.44 22.83 -5.28
C LYS A 198 4.86 24.24 -5.38
N LEU A 199 5.56 25.19 -5.98
CA LEU A 199 5.03 26.54 -6.22
C LEU A 199 3.86 26.53 -7.21
N ILE A 200 3.96 25.77 -8.30
CA ILE A 200 2.86 25.58 -9.26
C ILE A 200 1.63 24.98 -8.57
N SER A 201 1.82 24.03 -7.66
CA SER A 201 0.69 23.42 -6.93
C SER A 201 -0.08 24.41 -6.07
N LEU A 202 0.55 25.49 -5.58
CA LEU A 202 -0.12 26.55 -4.83
C LEU A 202 -1.10 27.32 -5.72
N VAL A 203 -0.70 27.61 -6.97
CA VAL A 203 -1.53 28.31 -7.95
C VAL A 203 -2.42 27.37 -8.76
N GLN A 204 -2.31 26.05 -8.58
CA GLN A 204 -3.27 25.08 -9.11
C GLN A 204 -4.37 24.73 -8.11
N ASN A 205 -4.28 25.24 -6.87
CA ASN A 205 -5.34 25.07 -5.89
C ASN A 205 -6.58 25.87 -6.36
N PRO A 206 -7.72 25.20 -6.65
CA PRO A 206 -8.90 25.86 -7.17
C PRO A 206 -9.45 26.95 -6.24
N ASP A 207 -9.36 26.79 -4.92
CA ASP A 207 -9.86 27.77 -3.94
C ASP A 207 -8.96 29.00 -3.85
N VAL A 208 -7.65 28.84 -4.05
CA VAL A 208 -6.70 29.96 -4.11
C VAL A 208 -6.92 30.74 -5.39
N LEU A 209 -7.02 30.05 -6.52
CA LEU A 209 -7.31 30.67 -7.82
C LEU A 209 -8.66 31.39 -7.81
N GLN A 210 -9.71 30.76 -7.29
CA GLN A 210 -11.03 31.36 -7.20
C GLN A 210 -10.99 32.67 -6.43
N ARG A 211 -10.39 32.69 -5.23
CA ARG A 211 -10.29 33.90 -4.42
C ARG A 211 -9.49 35.00 -5.10
N GLU A 212 -8.41 34.64 -5.78
CA GLU A 212 -7.59 35.63 -6.48
C GLU A 212 -8.32 36.22 -7.68
N VAL A 213 -9.05 35.40 -8.44
CA VAL A 213 -9.94 35.87 -9.51
C VAL A 213 -11.00 36.82 -8.96
N GLU A 214 -11.66 36.47 -7.85
CA GLU A 214 -12.63 37.34 -7.19
C GLU A 214 -12.01 38.68 -6.76
N ASN A 215 -10.80 38.66 -6.18
CA ASN A 215 -10.06 39.87 -5.80
C ASN A 215 -9.77 40.78 -7.00
N LEU A 216 -9.29 40.20 -8.11
CA LEU A 216 -8.97 40.95 -9.32
C LEU A 216 -10.23 41.56 -9.95
N ILE A 217 -11.34 40.81 -9.96
CA ILE A 217 -12.64 41.31 -10.40
C ILE A 217 -13.09 42.49 -9.51
N ASN A 218 -12.97 42.36 -8.19
CA ASN A 218 -13.38 43.39 -7.23
C ASN A 218 -12.51 44.65 -7.31
N GLN A 219 -11.25 44.52 -7.72
CA GLN A 219 -10.35 45.64 -8.00
C GLN A 219 -10.64 46.33 -9.35
N GLY A 220 -11.56 45.81 -10.15
CA GLY A 220 -11.91 46.36 -11.46
C GLY A 220 -10.84 46.11 -12.53
N VAL A 221 -10.04 45.04 -12.39
CA VAL A 221 -9.02 44.69 -13.38
C VAL A 221 -9.69 44.33 -14.71
N THR A 222 -9.32 45.02 -15.77
CA THR A 222 -9.73 44.68 -17.13
C THR A 222 -8.87 43.54 -17.66
N PHE A 223 -9.47 42.38 -17.87
CA PHE A 223 -8.78 41.24 -18.47
C PHE A 223 -8.70 41.42 -19.99
N MET A 224 -7.52 41.15 -20.56
CA MET A 224 -7.26 41.39 -21.99
C MET A 224 -7.65 40.21 -22.88
N THR A 225 -7.75 39.01 -22.30
CA THR A 225 -7.98 37.76 -23.01
C THR A 225 -9.49 37.54 -23.21
N PRO A 226 -9.99 37.41 -24.46
CA PRO A 226 -11.42 37.24 -24.73
C PRO A 226 -12.06 36.08 -23.96
N GLU A 227 -11.37 34.94 -23.91
CA GLU A 227 -11.83 33.74 -23.22
C GLU A 227 -11.97 33.97 -21.71
N PHE A 228 -11.09 34.81 -21.14
CA PHE A 228 -11.13 35.14 -19.72
C PHE A 228 -12.24 36.15 -19.40
N ASN A 229 -12.53 37.08 -20.31
CA ASN A 229 -13.67 38.00 -20.15
C ASN A 229 -15.01 37.25 -20.17
N GLU A 230 -15.19 36.29 -21.08
CA GLU A 230 -16.37 35.43 -21.09
C GLU A 230 -16.49 34.60 -19.81
N PHE A 231 -15.35 34.08 -19.33
CA PHE A 231 -15.28 33.35 -18.06
C PHE A 231 -15.72 34.22 -16.87
N VAL A 232 -15.25 35.46 -16.76
CA VAL A 232 -15.57 36.36 -15.62
C VAL A 232 -17.06 36.64 -15.52
N GLU A 233 -17.74 36.92 -16.64
CA GLU A 233 -19.18 37.18 -16.65
C GLU A 233 -19.98 35.94 -16.20
N LYS A 234 -19.70 34.77 -16.80
CA LYS A 234 -20.34 33.51 -16.41
C LYS A 234 -20.04 33.11 -14.97
N PHE A 235 -18.83 33.39 -14.51
CA PHE A 235 -18.39 33.08 -13.16
C PHE A 235 -19.17 33.89 -12.12
N ARG A 236 -19.43 35.19 -12.36
CA ARG A 236 -20.26 36.02 -11.46
C ARG A 236 -21.67 35.45 -11.32
N GLU A 237 -22.31 35.12 -12.43
CA GLU A 237 -23.66 34.54 -12.44
C GLU A 237 -23.69 33.21 -11.68
N ALA A 238 -22.78 32.29 -12.01
CA ALA A 238 -22.70 30.97 -11.38
C ALA A 238 -22.39 31.07 -9.88
N LYS A 239 -21.54 32.01 -9.46
CA LYS A 239 -21.20 32.23 -8.05
C LYS A 239 -22.39 32.77 -7.27
N GLN A 240 -23.16 33.69 -7.84
CA GLN A 240 -24.38 34.20 -7.20
C GLN A 240 -25.39 33.08 -6.96
N VAL A 241 -25.62 32.23 -7.97
CA VAL A 241 -26.50 31.05 -7.84
C VAL A 241 -25.96 30.08 -6.80
N SER A 242 -24.66 29.79 -6.81
CA SER A 242 -24.02 28.88 -5.85
C SER A 242 -24.11 29.40 -4.42
N VAL A 243 -23.83 30.68 -4.18
CA VAL A 243 -23.95 31.32 -2.86
C VAL A 243 -25.41 31.35 -2.39
N HIS A 244 -26.35 31.62 -3.30
CA HIS A 244 -27.77 31.56 -2.98
C HIS A 244 -28.18 30.15 -2.54
N GLU A 245 -27.82 29.11 -3.30
CA GLU A 245 -28.15 27.73 -2.95
C GLU A 245 -27.43 27.27 -1.69
N GLN A 246 -26.15 27.59 -1.48
CA GLN A 246 -25.44 27.23 -0.25
C GLN A 246 -26.08 27.80 1.00
N ASN A 247 -26.62 29.02 0.91
CA ASN A 247 -27.29 29.69 2.03
C ASN A 247 -28.79 29.38 2.13
N ARG A 248 -29.37 28.69 1.14
CA ARG A 248 -30.81 28.37 1.12
C ARG A 248 -31.11 27.30 2.17
N SER A 249 -31.93 27.67 3.15
CA SER A 249 -32.52 26.73 4.11
C SER A 249 -33.53 25.83 3.40
N VAL A 250 -33.48 24.54 3.67
CA VAL A 250 -34.40 23.55 3.10
C VAL A 250 -35.19 22.89 4.23
N PRO A 251 -36.29 23.52 4.69
CA PRO A 251 -37.20 22.87 5.62
C PRO A 251 -37.87 21.67 4.93
N ALA A 252 -38.12 20.60 5.67
CA ALA A 252 -38.72 19.39 5.13
C ALA A 252 -39.57 18.64 6.15
N TYR A 253 -40.43 17.77 5.65
CA TYR A 253 -41.20 16.79 6.41
C TYR A 253 -40.71 15.38 6.09
N PHE A 254 -40.48 14.58 7.12
CA PHE A 254 -40.39 13.13 6.98
C PHE A 254 -41.77 12.53 7.19
N ILE A 255 -42.24 11.79 6.20
CA ILE A 255 -43.61 11.28 6.15
C ILE A 255 -43.62 9.77 6.07
N ARG A 256 -44.41 9.15 6.95
CA ARG A 256 -44.76 7.72 6.88
C ARG A 256 -46.25 7.56 6.64
N VAL A 257 -46.62 6.81 5.60
CA VAL A 257 -48.01 6.43 5.31
C VAL A 257 -48.23 5.00 5.78
N THR A 258 -49.23 4.77 6.64
CA THR A 258 -49.55 3.43 7.17
C THR A 258 -51.03 3.12 7.01
N ALA A 259 -51.34 1.87 6.68
CA ALA A 259 -52.71 1.36 6.69
C ALA A 259 -53.01 0.61 8.00
N ARG A 260 -54.16 0.88 8.61
CA ARG A 260 -54.69 0.15 9.77
C ARG A 260 -56.14 -0.24 9.49
N GLY A 261 -56.34 -1.49 9.06
CA GLY A 261 -57.65 -1.95 8.59
C GLY A 261 -58.03 -1.24 7.29
N THR A 262 -59.20 -0.60 7.28
CA THR A 262 -59.69 0.19 6.14
C THR A 262 -59.27 1.66 6.17
N GLN A 263 -58.55 2.10 7.21
CA GLN A 263 -58.14 3.49 7.39
C GLN A 263 -56.65 3.69 7.06
N GLN A 264 -56.31 4.85 6.52
CA GLN A 264 -54.93 5.27 6.26
C GLN A 264 -54.56 6.43 7.17
N PHE A 265 -53.36 6.34 7.76
CA PHE A 265 -52.80 7.34 8.64
C PHE A 265 -51.47 7.84 8.09
N VAL A 266 -51.23 9.13 8.27
CA VAL A 266 -49.99 9.80 7.88
C VAL A 266 -49.31 10.33 9.13
N GLU A 267 -48.05 9.94 9.32
CA GLU A 267 -47.21 10.45 10.38
C GLU A 267 -46.20 11.42 9.78
N VAL A 268 -46.13 12.62 10.35
CA VAL A 268 -45.34 13.74 9.87
C VAL A 268 -44.37 14.18 10.95
N LEU A 269 -43.10 14.29 10.60
CA LEU A 269 -42.05 14.86 11.43
C LEU A 269 -41.42 16.05 10.68
N SER A 270 -41.40 17.23 11.29
CA SER A 270 -40.80 18.42 10.67
C SER A 270 -39.30 18.54 10.97
N VAL A 271 -38.55 19.02 10.00
CA VAL A 271 -37.14 19.39 10.10
C VAL A 271 -36.98 20.78 9.49
N GLN A 272 -36.41 21.71 10.27
CA GLN A 272 -36.31 23.12 9.88
C GLN A 272 -35.28 23.36 8.75
N ASN A 273 -34.20 22.57 8.70
CA ASN A 273 -33.24 22.63 7.61
C ASN A 273 -32.48 21.31 7.44
N VAL A 274 -32.79 20.54 6.41
CA VAL A 274 -32.12 19.26 6.14
C VAL A 274 -30.66 19.41 5.74
N ARG A 275 -30.21 20.60 5.30
CA ARG A 275 -28.83 20.86 4.91
C ARG A 275 -27.91 21.18 6.09
N ALA A 276 -28.47 21.56 7.25
CA ALA A 276 -27.70 21.97 8.43
C ALA A 276 -27.49 20.86 9.47
N VAL A 277 -28.14 19.70 9.29
CA VAL A 277 -28.15 18.62 10.27
C VAL A 277 -27.27 17.46 9.79
N GLU A 278 -26.13 17.22 10.44
CA GLU A 278 -25.21 16.12 10.09
C GLU A 278 -25.80 14.74 10.42
N HIS A 279 -26.63 14.64 11.46
CA HIS A 279 -27.29 13.39 11.88
C HIS A 279 -28.73 13.64 12.34
N PRO A 280 -29.75 12.90 11.84
CA PRO A 280 -31.16 13.10 12.18
C PRO A 280 -31.53 12.70 13.61
N VAL A 281 -30.58 12.24 14.43
CA VAL A 281 -30.82 11.67 15.77
C VAL A 281 -31.02 12.76 16.84
N MET A 282 -30.90 14.04 16.48
CA MET A 282 -31.11 15.19 17.37
C MET A 282 -32.29 16.08 16.90
N VAL A 283 -33.37 15.48 16.35
CA VAL A 283 -34.64 16.21 16.17
C VAL A 283 -35.36 16.28 17.53
N ASP A 284 -34.74 16.94 18.49
CA ASP A 284 -35.39 17.41 19.71
C ASP A 284 -36.06 18.75 19.40
N SER A 285 -37.30 18.76 18.88
CA SER A 285 -38.16 19.97 19.05
C SER A 285 -39.64 19.82 18.69
N GLU A 286 -40.04 18.96 17.74
CA GLU A 286 -41.45 18.91 17.32
C GLU A 286 -42.08 17.52 17.50
N PRO A 287 -43.26 17.42 18.14
CA PRO A 287 -43.95 16.15 18.30
C PRO A 287 -44.33 15.59 16.93
N MET A 288 -44.06 14.30 16.72
CA MET A 288 -44.58 13.58 15.56
C MET A 288 -46.11 13.73 15.51
N LEU A 289 -46.62 14.33 14.44
CA LEU A 289 -48.04 14.51 14.22
C LEU A 289 -48.58 13.28 13.48
N ARG A 290 -49.64 12.66 14.00
CA ARG A 290 -50.36 11.58 13.31
C ARG A 290 -51.73 12.08 12.89
N LEU A 291 -52.00 12.07 11.59
CA LEU A 291 -53.25 12.52 10.99
C LEU A 291 -53.96 11.35 10.29
N HIS A 292 -55.29 11.41 10.22
CA HIS A 292 -56.01 10.62 9.23
C HIS A 292 -55.69 11.17 7.83
N ILE A 293 -55.71 10.34 6.79
CA ILE A 293 -55.36 10.77 5.42
C ILE A 293 -56.20 11.97 4.95
N ASP A 294 -57.47 12.02 5.36
CA ASP A 294 -58.41 13.10 5.01
C ASP A 294 -58.11 14.43 5.73
N ASP A 295 -57.32 14.39 6.80
CA ASP A 295 -56.94 15.56 7.59
C ASP A 295 -55.55 16.10 7.20
N VAL A 296 -54.87 15.48 6.24
CA VAL A 296 -53.54 15.91 5.79
C VAL A 296 -53.67 17.18 4.95
N PRO A 297 -52.86 18.23 5.24
CA PRO A 297 -52.82 19.45 4.43
C PRO A 297 -52.65 19.19 2.92
N GLU A 298 -53.35 19.99 2.11
CA GLU A 298 -53.38 19.83 0.64
C GLU A 298 -51.99 19.97 0.00
N ASP A 299 -51.12 20.82 0.55
CA ASP A 299 -49.75 21.00 0.08
C ASP A 299 -48.91 19.72 0.21
N ILE A 300 -49.03 19.03 1.35
CA ILE A 300 -48.39 17.74 1.61
C ILE A 300 -48.98 16.67 0.70
N MET A 301 -50.30 16.62 0.57
CA MET A 301 -50.98 15.65 -0.28
C MET A 301 -50.62 15.80 -1.76
N GLY A 302 -50.54 17.05 -2.25
CA GLY A 302 -50.09 17.36 -3.61
C GLY A 302 -48.65 16.88 -3.86
N LYS A 303 -47.73 17.18 -2.95
CA LYS A 303 -46.32 16.74 -3.07
C LYS A 303 -46.18 15.22 -2.96
N LEU A 304 -46.93 14.55 -2.06
CA LEU A 304 -46.98 13.09 -1.97
C LEU A 304 -47.51 12.46 -3.27
N SER A 305 -48.55 13.03 -3.87
CA SER A 305 -49.11 12.53 -5.14
C SER A 305 -48.07 12.57 -6.27
N VAL A 306 -47.28 13.66 -6.34
CA VAL A 306 -46.17 13.77 -7.29
C VAL A 306 -45.13 12.68 -7.02
N LEU A 307 -44.70 12.51 -5.75
CA LEU A 307 -43.69 11.52 -5.38
C LEU A 307 -44.15 10.08 -5.61
N MET A 308 -45.45 9.80 -5.49
CA MET A 308 -46.03 8.47 -5.74
C MET A 308 -45.97 8.05 -7.21
N ILE A 309 -45.92 9.00 -8.13
CA ILE A 309 -45.78 8.75 -9.57
C ILE A 309 -44.29 8.59 -9.95
N THR A 310 -43.37 9.14 -9.15
CA THR A 310 -41.93 8.99 -9.38
C THR A 310 -41.37 7.66 -8.86
N ASP A 311 -40.28 7.22 -9.48
CA ASP A 311 -39.50 6.06 -9.03
C ASP A 311 -38.87 6.29 -7.65
N VAL A 312 -38.71 5.19 -6.91
CA VAL A 312 -38.05 5.21 -5.59
C VAL A 312 -36.61 5.72 -5.74
N GLY A 313 -36.22 6.64 -4.88
CA GLY A 313 -34.90 7.25 -4.82
C GLY A 313 -34.72 8.49 -5.72
N VAL A 314 -35.71 8.84 -6.54
CA VAL A 314 -35.66 10.03 -7.40
C VAL A 314 -36.04 11.28 -6.59
N HIS A 315 -35.12 12.24 -6.54
CA HIS A 315 -35.36 13.55 -5.94
C HIS A 315 -35.98 14.51 -6.97
N VAL A 316 -37.11 15.11 -6.60
CA VAL A 316 -37.80 16.15 -7.36
C VAL A 316 -37.58 17.48 -6.65
N ASN A 317 -36.95 18.43 -7.33
CA ASN A 317 -36.65 19.75 -6.76
C ASN A 317 -37.92 20.43 -6.24
N THR A 318 -37.85 21.08 -5.08
CA THR A 318 -38.97 21.75 -4.38
C THR A 318 -40.12 20.84 -3.94
N VAL A 319 -39.99 19.52 -4.09
CA VAL A 319 -41.01 18.53 -3.74
C VAL A 319 -40.46 17.53 -2.75
N GLY A 320 -39.33 16.88 -3.03
CA GLY A 320 -38.69 15.93 -2.12
C GLY A 320 -38.30 14.61 -2.79
N VAL A 321 -38.29 13.51 -2.03
CA VAL A 321 -37.87 12.18 -2.50
C VAL A 321 -38.75 11.07 -1.93
N ARG A 322 -39.11 10.11 -2.80
CA ARG A 322 -39.74 8.84 -2.38
C ARG A 322 -38.67 7.85 -1.94
N ILE A 323 -38.73 7.40 -0.69
CA ILE A 323 -37.77 6.43 -0.12
C ILE A 323 -38.29 5.00 -0.32
N SER A 324 -39.59 4.82 -0.23
CA SER A 324 -40.30 3.57 -0.53
C SER A 324 -41.77 3.86 -0.77
N ASP A 325 -42.60 2.83 -0.90
CA ASP A 325 -44.06 2.98 -1.05
C ASP A 325 -44.75 3.65 0.14
N THR A 326 -44.09 3.68 1.30
CA THR A 326 -44.69 4.17 2.56
C THR A 326 -43.86 5.25 3.25
N TYR A 327 -42.71 5.63 2.72
CA TYR A 327 -41.80 6.60 3.36
C TYR A 327 -41.32 7.67 2.36
N PHE A 328 -41.38 8.94 2.78
CA PHE A 328 -41.09 10.09 1.94
C PHE A 328 -40.35 11.17 2.74
N TRP A 329 -39.48 11.92 2.05
CA TRP A 329 -39.09 13.25 2.46
C TRP A 329 -39.77 14.26 1.55
N VAL A 330 -40.38 15.29 2.12
CA VAL A 330 -41.11 16.33 1.39
C VAL A 330 -40.53 17.69 1.76
N GLU A 331 -40.07 18.48 0.79
CA GLU A 331 -39.62 19.86 1.04
C GLU A 331 -40.83 20.74 1.43
N ARG A 332 -40.68 21.62 2.42
CA ARG A 332 -41.76 22.50 2.92
C ARG A 332 -41.90 23.74 2.05
#